data_AF-A0A3N5WMZ2-F1
#
_entry.id   AF-A0A3N5WMZ2-F1
#
_cell.length_a   1.000
_cell.length_b   1.000
_cell.length_c   1.000
_cell.angle_alpha   90.00
_cell.angle_beta   90.00
_cell.angle_gamma   90.00
#
_symmetry.space_group_name_H-M   'P 1'
#
loop_
_entity.id
_entity.type
_entity.pdbx_description
1 polymer ?
#
loop_
_entity_poly.entity_id
_entity_poly.type
_entity_poly.pdbx_seq_one_letter_code
_entity_poly.pdbx_strand_id
1 'polypeptide(L)'
;METTMTQHTPGPWHVGVKQAEKIIYDASGWAVANATVYHGENDAKANARLIAAAPDLLEALKTLQSMASTFPNELHKDHPDVVAARAAIARATGDNQ
;
A
#
# COMPACT_ATOMS: atom_id res chain seq x y z
N MET A 1 3.56 -4.97 -28.96
CA MET A 1 2.90 -5.70 -27.87
C MET A 1 2.71 -4.70 -26.76
N GLU A 2 1.47 -4.39 -26.37
CA GLU A 2 1.20 -3.52 -25.22
C GLU A 2 1.61 -4.25 -23.95
N THR A 3 2.60 -3.72 -23.24
CA THR A 3 2.88 -4.09 -21.85
C THR A 3 1.74 -3.55 -21.00
N THR A 4 0.73 -4.37 -20.74
CA THR A 4 -0.27 -4.08 -19.71
C THR A 4 0.46 -4.08 -18.38
N MET A 5 0.75 -2.89 -17.83
CA MET A 5 1.26 -2.79 -16.46
C MET A 5 0.24 -3.45 -15.53
N THR A 6 0.67 -4.49 -14.81
CA THR A 6 -0.18 -5.19 -13.85
C THR A 6 -0.53 -4.23 -12.71
N GLN A 7 -1.75 -3.70 -12.73
CA GLN A 7 -2.25 -2.79 -11.70
C GLN A 7 -2.69 -3.57 -10.45
N HIS A 8 -2.36 -3.07 -9.26
CA HIS A 8 -2.91 -3.59 -8.00
C HIS A 8 -4.43 -3.36 -7.91
N THR A 9 -5.13 -4.19 -7.13
CA THR A 9 -6.57 -4.00 -6.88
C THR A 9 -6.81 -2.63 -6.24
N PRO A 10 -7.66 -1.76 -6.80
CA PRO A 10 -7.97 -0.48 -6.18
C PRO A 10 -8.56 -0.64 -4.78
N GLY A 11 -8.27 0.33 -3.90
CA GLY A 11 -8.95 0.44 -2.62
C GLY A 11 -10.40 0.92 -2.75
N PRO A 12 -11.15 1.01 -1.63
CA PRO A 12 -10.71 0.67 -0.28
C PRO A 12 -10.65 -0.83 -0.06
N TRP A 13 -9.77 -1.27 0.83
CA TRP A 13 -9.73 -2.63 1.33
C TRP A 13 -10.15 -2.66 2.80
N HIS A 14 -10.63 -3.81 3.27
CA HIS A 14 -10.99 -3.99 4.66
C HIS A 14 -10.64 -5.38 5.16
N VAL A 15 -10.43 -5.51 6.47
CA VAL A 15 -10.20 -6.81 7.11
C VAL A 15 -11.56 -7.52 7.27
N GLY A 16 -11.56 -8.84 7.14
CA GLY A 16 -12.72 -9.67 7.49
C GLY A 16 -13.03 -9.63 8.98
N VAL A 17 -14.19 -10.17 9.37
CA VAL A 17 -14.64 -10.18 10.77
C VAL A 17 -14.56 -11.58 11.38
N LYS A 18 -14.50 -11.66 12.72
CA LYS A 18 -14.50 -12.91 13.48
C LYS A 18 -13.38 -13.86 13.03
N GLN A 19 -13.73 -14.99 12.43
CA GLN A 19 -12.79 -16.01 11.97
C GLN A 19 -12.01 -15.57 10.72
N ALA A 20 -12.50 -14.54 10.00
CA ALA A 20 -11.90 -14.00 8.80
C ALA A 20 -11.01 -12.76 9.05
N GLU A 21 -10.68 -12.43 10.31
CA GLU A 21 -9.83 -11.27 10.69
C GLU A 21 -8.39 -11.30 10.15
N LYS A 22 -8.03 -12.34 9.39
CA LYS A 22 -6.74 -12.49 8.73
C LYS A 22 -6.85 -12.33 7.21
N ILE A 23 -8.07 -12.23 6.68
CA ILE A 23 -8.33 -12.07 5.24
C ILE A 23 -8.64 -10.61 4.97
N ILE A 24 -8.08 -10.08 3.88
CA ILE A 24 -8.30 -8.72 3.40
C ILE A 24 -9.20 -8.83 2.17
N TYR A 25 -10.24 -8.00 2.13
CA TYR A 25 -11.23 -7.95 1.06
C TYR A 25 -11.24 -6.58 0.38
N ASP A 26 -11.58 -6.54 -0.90
CA ASP A 26 -11.92 -5.29 -1.60
C ASP A 26 -13.33 -4.81 -1.26
N ALA A 27 -13.70 -3.64 -1.77
CA ALA A 27 -15.03 -3.05 -1.57
C ALA A 27 -16.21 -3.89 -2.10
N SER A 28 -15.94 -4.85 -2.99
CA SER A 28 -16.95 -5.79 -3.53
C SER A 28 -17.02 -7.10 -2.75
N GLY A 29 -16.19 -7.26 -1.71
CA GLY A 29 -16.15 -8.46 -0.87
C GLY A 29 -15.31 -9.60 -1.44
N TRP A 30 -14.48 -9.36 -2.46
CA TRP A 30 -13.53 -10.34 -2.96
C TRP A 30 -12.25 -10.33 -2.15
N ALA A 31 -11.71 -11.51 -1.82
CA ALA A 31 -10.46 -11.61 -1.08
C ALA A 31 -9.29 -11.15 -1.96
N VAL A 32 -8.49 -10.20 -1.46
CA VAL A 32 -7.30 -9.65 -2.15
C VAL A 32 -6.00 -10.14 -1.52
N ALA A 33 -6.01 -10.49 -0.22
CA ALA A 33 -4.84 -11.02 0.48
C ALA A 33 -5.24 -11.86 1.70
N ASN A 34 -4.34 -12.72 2.16
CA ASN A 34 -4.48 -13.48 3.40
C ASN A 34 -3.19 -13.35 4.22
N ALA A 35 -3.30 -12.73 5.41
CA ALA A 35 -2.20 -12.47 6.32
C ALA A 35 -1.90 -13.67 7.26
N THR A 36 -2.47 -14.85 7.00
CA THR A 36 -2.20 -16.05 7.78
C THR A 36 -0.72 -16.42 7.71
N VAL A 37 -0.10 -16.55 8.89
CA VAL A 37 1.29 -16.97 9.05
C VAL A 37 1.33 -18.48 9.28
N TYR A 38 2.13 -19.20 8.49
CA TYR A 38 2.45 -20.61 8.77
C TYR A 38 3.58 -20.66 9.81
N HIS A 39 3.37 -21.37 10.92
CA HIS A 39 4.37 -21.61 11.99
C HIS A 39 4.99 -20.35 12.64
N GLY A 40 4.19 -19.37 13.06
CA GLY A 40 4.69 -18.16 13.73
C GLY A 40 3.77 -17.60 14.82
N GLU A 41 4.28 -16.61 15.55
CA GLU A 41 3.53 -15.85 16.56
C GLU A 41 2.41 -15.00 15.93
N ASN A 42 1.43 -14.63 16.75
CA ASN A 42 0.02 -14.34 16.37
C ASN A 42 -0.22 -12.94 15.74
N ASP A 43 0.72 -12.44 14.94
CA ASP A 43 0.67 -11.08 14.37
C ASP A 43 -0.19 -10.96 13.10
N ALA A 44 -0.78 -12.07 12.65
CA ALA A 44 -1.60 -12.14 11.43
C ALA A 44 -2.71 -11.07 11.39
N LYS A 45 -3.34 -10.76 12.53
CA LYS A 45 -4.38 -9.72 12.60
C LYS A 45 -3.81 -8.31 12.45
N ALA A 46 -2.62 -8.06 13.01
CA ALA A 46 -1.95 -6.77 12.87
C ALA A 46 -1.47 -6.56 11.44
N ASN A 47 -0.88 -7.59 10.84
CA ASN A 47 -0.50 -7.60 9.43
C ASN A 47 -1.70 -7.40 8.51
N ALA A 48 -2.84 -8.04 8.80
CA ALA A 48 -4.06 -7.83 8.02
C ALA A 48 -4.53 -6.37 8.04
N ARG A 49 -4.51 -5.71 9.22
CA ARG A 49 -4.84 -4.28 9.32
C ARG A 49 -3.87 -3.40 8.53
N LEU A 50 -2.58 -3.66 8.62
CA LEU A 50 -1.57 -2.90 7.88
C LEU A 50 -1.71 -3.07 6.37
N ILE A 51 -1.93 -4.30 5.89
CA ILE A 51 -2.14 -4.60 4.47
C ILE A 51 -3.44 -3.95 3.98
N ALA A 52 -4.54 -4.05 4.74
CA ALA A 52 -5.81 -3.42 4.37
C ALA A 52 -5.69 -1.89 4.22
N ALA A 53 -4.79 -1.25 4.97
CA ALA A 53 -4.52 0.18 4.87
C ALA A 53 -3.60 0.56 3.69
N ALA A 54 -3.04 -0.41 2.95
CA ALA A 54 -2.04 -0.13 1.90
C ALA A 54 -2.52 0.85 0.81
N PRO A 55 -3.78 0.83 0.34
CA PRO A 55 -4.27 1.85 -0.61
C PRO A 55 -4.21 3.27 -0.03
N ASP A 56 -4.66 3.46 1.21
CA ASP A 56 -4.67 4.76 1.88
C ASP A 56 -3.23 5.25 2.16
N LEU A 57 -2.34 4.34 2.57
CA LEU A 57 -0.92 4.63 2.75
C LEU A 57 -0.25 5.04 1.43
N LEU A 58 -0.59 4.38 0.31
CA LEU A 58 -0.07 4.74 -1.00
C LEU A 58 -0.52 6.14 -1.43
N GLU A 59 -1.80 6.48 -1.26
CA GLU A 59 -2.32 7.81 -1.58
C GLU A 59 -1.73 8.91 -0.68
N ALA A 60 -1.52 8.63 0.61
CA ALA A 60 -0.83 9.54 1.52
C ALA A 60 0.62 9.81 1.05
N LEU A 61 1.36 8.77 0.65
CA LEU A 61 2.73 8.93 0.14
C LEU A 61 2.77 9.71 -1.18
N LYS A 62 1.84 9.46 -2.11
CA LYS A 62 1.73 10.23 -3.35
C LYS A 62 1.46 11.71 -3.06
N THR A 63 0.60 12.00 -2.08
CA THR A 63 0.31 13.37 -1.65
C THR A 63 1.58 14.05 -1.10
N LEU A 64 2.32 13.38 -0.22
CA LEU A 64 3.57 13.91 0.33
C LEU A 64 4.64 14.14 -0.75
N GLN A 65 4.76 13.22 -1.72
CA GLN A 65 5.65 13.40 -2.87
C GLN A 65 5.25 14.61 -3.72
N SER A 66 3.95 14.80 -3.96
CA SER A 66 3.41 15.94 -4.70
C SER A 66 3.73 17.26 -4.01
N MET A 67 3.58 17.33 -2.68
CA MET A 67 3.93 18.51 -1.88
C MET A 67 5.39 18.93 -2.07
N ALA A 68 6.33 18.00 -2.16
CA ALA A 68 7.74 18.32 -2.42
C ALA A 68 7.98 18.95 -3.80
N SER A 69 7.09 18.68 -4.76
CA SER A 69 7.12 19.32 -6.08
C SER A 69 6.43 20.68 -6.08
N THR A 70 5.36 20.84 -5.28
CA THR A 70 4.59 22.07 -5.16
C THR A 70 5.28 23.13 -4.30
N PHE A 71 5.98 22.71 -3.25
CA PHE A 71 6.57 23.56 -2.21
C PHE A 71 8.09 23.28 -2.08
N PRO A 72 8.89 23.55 -3.14
CA PRO A 72 10.29 23.13 -3.19
C PRO A 72 11.20 23.87 -2.20
N ASN A 73 10.76 25.01 -1.64
CA ASN A 73 11.50 25.77 -0.63
C ASN A 73 11.27 25.23 0.78
N GLU A 74 10.14 24.57 1.02
CA GLU A 74 9.70 24.01 2.30
C GLU A 74 10.08 22.53 2.43
N LEU A 75 9.96 21.77 1.34
CA LEU A 75 10.30 20.36 1.28
C LEU A 75 10.98 20.03 -0.04
N HIS A 76 12.31 19.94 -0.01
CA HIS A 76 13.08 19.66 -1.22
C HIS A 76 12.82 18.23 -1.74
N LYS A 77 12.75 18.07 -3.07
CA LYS A 77 12.54 16.76 -3.73
C LYS A 77 13.57 15.67 -3.40
N ASP A 78 14.76 16.12 -2.98
CA ASP A 78 15.89 15.26 -2.58
C ASP A 78 15.99 15.07 -1.07
N HIS A 79 15.02 15.60 -0.29
CA HIS A 79 14.91 15.30 1.12
C HIS A 79 14.78 13.78 1.33
N PRO A 80 15.51 13.17 2.28
CA PRO A 80 15.53 11.71 2.46
C PRO A 80 14.15 11.06 2.51
N ASP A 81 13.19 11.68 3.20
CA ASP A 81 11.82 11.16 3.31
C ASP A 81 11.05 11.20 1.98
N VAL A 82 11.28 12.21 1.14
CA VAL A 82 10.68 12.29 -0.19
C VAL A 82 11.27 11.24 -1.12
N VAL A 83 12.58 11.01 -1.02
CA VAL A 83 13.26 9.92 -1.74
C VAL A 83 12.72 8.55 -1.29
N ALA A 84 12.54 8.34 0.01
CA ALA A 84 11.99 7.11 0.57
C ALA A 84 10.53 6.89 0.12
N ALA A 85 9.69 7.94 0.15
CA ALA A 85 8.32 7.89 -0.33
C ALA A 85 8.26 7.52 -1.83
N ARG A 86 9.08 8.18 -2.66
CA ARG A 86 9.18 7.87 -4.10
C ARG A 86 9.59 6.43 -4.35
N ALA A 87 10.59 5.93 -3.63
CA ALA A 87 11.04 4.54 -3.76
C ALA A 87 9.94 3.55 -3.32
N ALA A 88 9.19 3.85 -2.26
CA ALA A 88 8.08 3.02 -1.81
C ALA A 88 6.93 2.99 -2.82
N ILE A 89 6.55 4.14 -3.38
CA ILE A 89 5.53 4.25 -4.44
C ILE A 89 5.93 3.39 -5.64
N ALA A 90 7.15 3.57 -6.15
CA ALA A 90 7.61 2.84 -7.33
C ALA A 90 7.62 1.31 -7.12
N ARG A 91 7.90 0.83 -5.89
CA ARG A 91 7.78 -0.61 -5.56
C ARG A 91 6.32 -1.07 -5.57
N ALA A 92 5.39 -0.25 -5.09
CA ALA A 92 3.98 -0.60 -4.99
C ALA A 92 3.24 -0.51 -6.33
N THR A 93 3.70 0.32 -7.26
CA THR A 93 3.09 0.51 -8.59
C THR A 93 3.71 -0.36 -9.67
N GLY A 94 4.88 -0.96 -9.42
CA GLY A 94 5.61 -1.75 -10.41
C GLY A 94 6.51 -0.93 -11.32
N ASP A 95 6.66 0.38 -11.09
CA ASP A 95 7.51 1.29 -11.88
C ASP A 95 9.03 1.04 -11.70
N ASN A 96 9.41 0.01 -10.93
CA ASN A 96 10.79 -0.42 -10.70
C ASN A 96 11.20 -1.66 -11.53
N GLN A 97 10.35 -2.15 -12.44
CA GLN A 97 10.63 -3.31 -13.30
C GLN A 97 11.06 -2.92 -14.71
#